data_AF-A0A962VDB1-F1
#
_entry.id   AF-A0A962VDB1-F1
#
_cell.length_a   1.000
_cell.length_b   1.000
_cell.length_c   1.000
_cell.angle_alpha   90.00
_cell.angle_beta   90.00
_cell.angle_gamma   90.00
#
_symmetry.space_group_name_H-M   'P 1'
#
loop_
_entity.id
_entity.type
_entity.pdbx_description
1 polymer ?
#
loop_
_entity_poly.entity_id
_entity_poly.type
_entity_poly.pdbx_seq_one_letter_code
_entity_poly.pdbx_strand_id
1 'polypeptide(L)'
;DFTDLHAWTEVYLPGAGWVGLDPTSGLFAAEGHIPLACTPDPGSAAPVSGATDKAEVEFYFHNSVTRVHETPRVTKPYSDEQWQAIDALGHLVDSDLDAHDVRLTLGGEPTFVSIDDMDSPEWTIAALGDQKRRLAGELLRRLRQRFGPGGVLHFGQGKWYPGEPVPRWALSCFWRKDGEPIWQAEELLPDAGAAGTSTAEDAERFAQELVKRLGLTTDFLLPAYEDPLYHLWQESGVPVNLAADSKTFLQAVKDDRERARLARLLSQGLDQKAGWVMPLTHDGQRWYSSHWEFRRGELFLVPGDSPLGLRLPLSSIPWEAPEKRPLQEPRSLFEERTPLPNRDSLVYGEVAQRYSHWEQTTATGALEAPQSQTAEDTLAPGTAAHMVHTALCLQIREGRLYIFLPPLTHLEHYLDLVTSIEQTACELNQPVYLEGYEPPPDPRLLKFSLSPDPGVLEVNIHPASSWPELVENTEILYEEARQSRLGTEKFMLDGRHTGTGGGNHITLGGATPADSPMLRRPDLLRSLITYWQHHPGLSYLFSGLFIGPTSQAPRVDEAR
;
A
#
# COMPACT_ATOMS: atom_id res chain seq x y z
N ASP A 1 31.10 -17.52 12.60
CA ASP A 1 32.50 -17.80 12.23
C ASP A 1 32.61 -19.27 11.91
N PHE A 2 33.03 -19.58 10.69
CA PHE A 2 33.34 -20.94 10.27
C PHE A 2 34.87 -21.04 10.18
N THR A 3 35.42 -22.22 10.46
CA THR A 3 36.85 -22.51 10.29
C THR A 3 36.97 -23.71 9.38
N ASP A 4 36.91 -23.47 8.07
CA ASP A 4 37.07 -24.51 7.06
C ASP A 4 38.39 -24.33 6.32
N LEU A 5 38.99 -25.46 5.94
CA LEU A 5 40.13 -25.45 5.04
C LEU A 5 39.64 -25.11 3.64
N HIS A 6 40.26 -24.11 3.02
CA HIS A 6 39.90 -23.64 1.70
C HIS A 6 41.13 -23.24 0.89
N ALA A 7 40.99 -23.20 -0.43
CA ALA A 7 42.05 -22.81 -1.35
C ALA A 7 41.66 -21.56 -2.14
N TRP A 8 42.57 -20.60 -2.25
CA TRP A 8 42.42 -19.39 -3.04
C TRP A 8 43.62 -19.20 -3.98
N THR A 9 43.49 -18.28 -4.94
CA THR A 9 44.55 -17.96 -5.89
C THR A 9 45.22 -16.64 -5.52
N GLU A 10 46.55 -16.62 -5.46
CA GLU A 10 47.31 -15.37 -5.33
C GLU A 10 47.61 -14.78 -6.71
N VAL A 11 47.26 -13.52 -6.93
CA VAL A 11 47.52 -12.80 -8.19
C VAL A 11 48.41 -11.60 -7.92
N TYR A 12 49.52 -11.51 -8.65
CA TYR A 12 50.41 -10.35 -8.55
C TYR A 12 49.86 -9.17 -9.34
N LEU A 13 49.56 -8.08 -8.64
CA LEU A 13 49.11 -6.81 -9.20
C LEU A 13 50.25 -5.76 -9.11
N PRO A 14 50.73 -5.20 -10.24
CA PRO A 14 51.76 -4.17 -10.22
C PRO A 14 51.36 -2.98 -9.33
N GLY A 15 52.21 -2.66 -8.34
CA GLY A 15 51.99 -1.58 -7.37
C GLY A 15 51.27 -2.00 -6.07
N ALA A 16 50.42 -3.04 -6.12
CA ALA A 16 49.70 -3.54 -4.95
C ALA A 16 50.30 -4.84 -4.36
N GLY A 17 51.16 -5.53 -5.11
CA GLY A 17 51.79 -6.78 -4.67
C GLY A 17 50.94 -8.02 -4.97
N TRP A 18 51.16 -9.10 -4.22
CA TRP A 18 50.34 -10.30 -4.30
C TRP A 18 49.02 -10.09 -3.58
N VAL A 19 47.92 -10.37 -4.27
CA VAL A 19 46.56 -10.23 -3.78
C VAL A 19 45.84 -11.56 -3.91
N GLY A 20 45.39 -12.10 -2.78
CA GLY A 20 44.61 -13.33 -2.74
C GLY A 20 43.18 -13.08 -3.23
N LEU A 21 42.75 -13.92 -4.17
CA LEU A 21 41.42 -13.96 -4.74
C LEU A 21 40.84 -15.35 -4.46
N ASP A 22 39.75 -15.39 -3.71
CA ASP A 22 38.96 -16.58 -3.50
C ASP A 22 37.79 -16.61 -4.49
N PRO A 23 37.94 -17.30 -5.65
CA PRO A 23 36.87 -17.37 -6.64
C PRO A 23 35.69 -18.23 -6.19
N THR A 24 35.85 -19.03 -5.13
CA THR A 24 34.77 -19.90 -4.62
C THR A 24 33.81 -19.09 -3.76
N SER A 25 34.36 -18.20 -2.93
CA SER A 25 33.56 -17.32 -2.06
C SER A 25 33.28 -15.95 -2.67
N GLY A 26 33.92 -15.60 -3.80
CA GLY A 26 33.81 -14.28 -4.43
C GLY A 26 34.48 -13.17 -3.61
N LEU A 27 35.48 -13.51 -2.79
CA LEU A 27 36.10 -12.61 -1.81
C LEU A 27 37.58 -12.36 -2.15
N PHE A 28 38.10 -11.22 -1.67
CA PHE A 28 39.54 -11.06 -1.51
C PHE A 28 40.00 -11.78 -0.23
N ALA A 29 41.16 -12.43 -0.30
CA ALA A 29 41.82 -12.90 0.90
C ALA A 29 42.20 -11.68 1.76
N ALA A 30 41.81 -11.71 3.02
CA ALA A 30 41.94 -10.59 3.96
C ALA A 30 42.30 -11.13 5.35
N GLU A 31 42.14 -10.31 6.38
CA GLU A 31 42.52 -10.63 7.77
C GLU A 31 41.86 -11.91 8.33
N GLY A 32 40.74 -12.34 7.75
CA GLY A 32 40.08 -13.61 8.07
C GLY A 32 40.66 -14.87 7.39
N HIS A 33 41.62 -14.73 6.47
CA HIS A 33 42.26 -15.84 5.76
C HIS A 33 43.66 -16.09 6.33
N ILE A 34 43.91 -17.29 6.83
CA ILE A 34 45.20 -17.68 7.38
C ILE A 34 45.89 -18.62 6.38
N PRO A 35 46.98 -18.20 5.69
CA PRO A 35 47.69 -19.07 4.76
C PRO A 35 48.38 -20.21 5.51
N LEU A 36 47.91 -21.44 5.28
CA LEU A 36 48.53 -22.65 5.84
C LEU A 36 49.64 -23.21 4.95
N ALA A 37 49.47 -23.10 3.63
CA ALA A 37 50.46 -23.48 2.63
C ALA A 37 50.31 -22.58 1.38
N CYS A 38 51.42 -22.18 0.77
CA CYS A 38 51.44 -21.39 -0.46
C CYS A 38 52.48 -21.97 -1.42
N THR A 39 52.09 -22.23 -2.66
CA THR A 39 52.95 -22.80 -3.70
C THR A 39 52.54 -22.25 -5.06
N PRO A 40 53.49 -22.06 -5.99
CA PRO A 40 53.17 -21.66 -7.37
C PRO A 40 52.44 -22.77 -8.16
N ASP A 41 52.50 -24.03 -7.72
CA ASP A 41 51.81 -25.16 -8.33
C ASP A 41 50.68 -25.67 -7.42
N PRO A 42 49.40 -25.61 -7.83
CA PRO A 42 48.25 -26.04 -7.03
C PRO A 42 48.34 -27.48 -6.52
N GLY A 43 48.92 -28.38 -7.32
CA GLY A 43 49.06 -29.79 -6.95
C GLY A 43 49.92 -30.01 -5.70
N SER A 44 50.87 -29.09 -5.46
CA SER A 44 51.78 -29.14 -4.31
C SER A 44 51.14 -28.60 -3.00
N ALA A 45 50.00 -27.90 -3.10
CA ALA A 45 49.21 -27.47 -1.93
C ALA A 45 48.19 -28.53 -1.52
N ALA A 46 47.93 -29.51 -2.39
CA ALA A 46 46.90 -30.50 -2.17
C ALA A 46 47.39 -31.54 -1.14
N PRO A 47 46.63 -31.83 -0.07
CA PRO A 47 47.03 -32.75 1.00
C PRO A 47 46.85 -34.23 0.60
N VAL A 48 47.15 -34.55 -0.67
CA VAL A 48 46.90 -35.87 -1.29
C VAL A 48 48.15 -36.51 -1.90
N SER A 49 49.32 -35.85 -1.83
CA SER A 49 50.57 -36.41 -2.33
C SER A 49 51.65 -36.46 -1.23
N GLY A 50 52.28 -37.64 -1.06
CA GLY A 50 53.26 -37.91 -0.01
C GLY A 50 53.54 -39.42 0.18
N ALA A 51 54.41 -39.76 1.14
CA ALA A 51 54.65 -41.14 1.57
C ALA A 51 53.94 -41.39 2.90
N THR A 52 53.26 -42.53 3.03
CA THR A 52 52.52 -42.91 4.25
C THR A 52 53.08 -44.21 4.82
N ASP A 53 53.33 -44.26 6.13
CA ASP A 53 53.54 -45.50 6.88
C ASP A 53 52.31 -45.78 7.77
N LYS A 54 52.26 -46.94 8.42
CA LYS A 54 51.16 -47.33 9.32
C LYS A 54 51.09 -46.35 10.51
N ALA A 55 50.05 -45.51 10.53
CA ALA A 55 49.86 -44.52 11.58
C ALA A 55 49.42 -45.19 12.89
N GLU A 56 50.33 -45.26 13.87
CA GLU A 56 50.07 -45.72 15.25
C GLU A 56 49.76 -44.54 16.19
N VAL A 57 49.15 -43.48 15.67
CA VAL A 57 48.84 -42.26 16.42
C VAL A 57 47.47 -41.72 16.01
N GLU A 58 46.64 -41.42 17.00
CA GLU A 58 45.42 -40.64 16.82
C GLU A 58 45.78 -39.16 16.79
N PHE A 59 45.57 -38.51 15.65
CA PHE A 59 45.67 -37.05 15.53
C PHE A 59 44.30 -36.42 15.78
N TYR A 60 44.27 -35.37 16.59
CA TYR A 60 43.15 -34.44 16.68
C TYR A 60 43.66 -33.03 16.34
N PHE A 61 42.85 -32.26 15.63
CA PHE A 61 43.08 -30.83 15.48
C PHE A 61 41.95 -30.08 16.19
N HIS A 62 42.29 -28.96 16.81
CA HIS A 62 41.33 -28.09 17.49
C HIS A 62 41.63 -26.65 17.08
N ASN A 63 40.66 -26.00 16.45
CA ASN A 63 40.71 -24.58 16.16
C ASN A 63 39.79 -23.86 17.13
N SER A 64 40.33 -22.91 17.89
CA SER A 64 39.53 -21.97 18.71
C SER A 64 39.77 -20.56 18.21
N VAL A 65 38.71 -19.87 17.83
CA VAL A 65 38.76 -18.45 17.50
C VAL A 65 38.25 -17.67 18.70
N THR A 66 39.10 -16.83 19.28
CA THR A 66 38.70 -15.89 20.34
C THR A 66 38.83 -14.48 19.80
N ARG A 67 37.72 -13.75 19.71
CA ARG A 67 37.76 -12.33 19.35
C ARG A 67 38.35 -11.54 20.52
N VAL A 68 39.48 -10.88 20.29
CA VAL A 68 40.11 -9.99 21.28
C VAL A 68 39.41 -8.63 21.33
N HIS A 69 38.76 -8.24 20.23
CA HIS A 69 37.98 -7.01 20.10
C HIS A 69 36.70 -7.33 19.29
N GLU A 70 35.54 -7.07 19.87
CA GLU A 70 34.25 -7.20 19.17
C GLU A 70 33.86 -5.83 18.61
N THR A 71 34.15 -5.62 17.32
CA THR A 71 33.65 -4.45 16.60
C THR A 71 32.12 -4.58 16.51
N PRO A 72 31.35 -3.49 16.72
CA PRO A 72 29.90 -3.53 16.63
C PRO A 72 29.42 -4.20 15.34
N ARG A 73 28.50 -5.15 15.49
CA ARG A 73 27.92 -5.86 14.35
C ARG A 73 26.81 -5.00 13.77
N VAL A 74 26.58 -5.07 12.46
CA VAL A 74 25.44 -4.33 11.87
C VAL A 74 24.11 -4.79 12.47
N THR A 75 24.00 -6.07 12.84
CA THR A 75 22.85 -6.67 13.51
C THR A 75 22.73 -6.35 15.01
N LYS A 76 23.79 -5.83 15.64
CA LYS A 76 23.79 -5.35 17.03
C LYS A 76 24.78 -4.18 17.17
N PRO A 77 24.43 -3.00 16.61
CA PRO A 77 25.39 -1.91 16.41
C PRO A 77 25.65 -1.10 17.68
N TYR A 78 24.79 -1.23 18.69
CA TYR A 78 24.91 -0.53 19.96
C TYR A 78 25.01 -1.53 21.11
N SER A 79 25.88 -1.23 22.07
CA SER A 79 25.82 -1.83 23.41
C SER A 79 24.60 -1.32 24.18
N ASP A 80 24.20 -2.04 25.23
CA ASP A 80 23.06 -1.66 26.06
C ASP A 80 23.28 -0.28 26.71
N GLU A 81 24.52 0.05 27.10
CA GLU A 81 24.90 1.36 27.64
C GLU A 81 24.75 2.48 26.59
N GLN A 82 25.19 2.24 25.34
CA GLN A 82 25.02 3.21 24.25
C GLN A 82 23.54 3.42 23.91
N TRP A 83 22.75 2.36 23.89
CA TRP A 83 21.31 2.46 23.66
C TRP A 83 20.62 3.28 24.75
N GLN A 84 20.93 3.02 26.02
CA GLN A 84 20.40 3.81 27.15
C GLN A 84 20.79 5.30 27.05
N ALA A 85 22.00 5.60 26.56
CA ALA A 85 22.41 6.99 26.36
C ALA A 85 21.64 7.67 25.20
N ILE A 86 21.36 6.95 24.11
CA ILE A 86 20.54 7.43 23.00
C ILE A 86 19.10 7.68 23.48
N ASP A 87 18.54 6.73 24.21
CA ASP A 87 17.19 6.81 24.76
C ASP A 87 17.03 8.00 25.73
N ALA A 88 17.99 8.18 26.64
CA ALA A 88 18.03 9.33 27.55
C ALA A 88 18.16 10.67 26.80
N LEU A 89 18.92 10.71 25.70
CA LEU A 89 19.02 11.91 24.85
C LEU A 89 17.69 12.21 24.16
N GLY A 90 16.97 11.18 23.69
CA GLY A 90 15.65 11.33 23.09
C GLY A 90 14.66 12.02 24.04
N HIS A 91 14.59 11.55 25.29
CA HIS A 91 13.77 12.18 26.33
C HIS A 91 14.17 13.63 26.65
N LEU A 92 15.46 13.93 26.61
CA LEU A 92 15.95 15.30 26.80
C LEU A 92 15.52 16.21 25.63
N VAL A 93 15.64 15.74 24.39
CA VAL A 93 15.22 16.48 23.19
C VAL A 93 13.72 16.75 23.21
N ASP A 94 12.90 15.76 23.55
CA ASP A 94 11.45 15.95 23.71
C ASP A 94 11.12 17.04 24.75
N SER A 95 11.79 16.99 25.90
CA SER A 95 11.61 18.00 26.96
C SER A 95 11.95 19.41 26.47
N ASP A 96 12.99 19.53 25.64
CA ASP A 96 13.38 20.80 25.01
C ASP A 96 12.37 21.25 23.96
N LEU A 97 11.85 20.33 23.13
CA LEU A 97 10.83 20.64 22.12
C LEU A 97 9.54 21.16 22.79
N ASP A 98 9.10 20.51 23.86
CA ASP A 98 7.94 20.91 24.66
C ASP A 98 8.14 22.28 25.30
N ALA A 99 9.31 22.52 25.93
CA ALA A 99 9.64 23.79 26.57
C ALA A 99 9.62 24.98 25.59
N HIS A 100 9.84 24.72 24.29
CA HIS A 100 9.84 25.73 23.23
C HIS A 100 8.60 25.69 22.32
N ASP A 101 7.54 24.93 22.68
CA ASP A 101 6.30 24.77 21.92
C ASP A 101 6.53 24.33 20.44
N VAL A 102 7.53 23.45 20.25
CA VAL A 102 7.83 22.84 18.95
C VAL A 102 7.04 21.53 18.83
N ARG A 103 5.82 21.65 18.29
CA ARG A 103 4.86 20.53 18.10
C ARG A 103 5.25 19.63 16.91
N LEU A 104 6.45 19.06 16.99
CA LEU A 104 7.01 18.19 15.97
C LEU A 104 6.39 16.81 16.04
N THR A 105 6.06 16.26 14.87
CA THR A 105 5.75 14.83 14.73
C THR A 105 6.75 14.17 13.79
N LEU A 106 7.09 12.93 14.09
CA LEU A 106 8.09 12.12 13.39
C LEU A 106 7.44 10.87 12.80
N GLY A 107 7.46 10.74 11.48
CA GLY A 107 7.09 9.50 10.80
C GLY A 107 8.30 8.86 10.12
N GLY A 108 8.06 7.74 9.44
CA GLY A 108 9.12 7.02 8.73
C GLY A 108 8.60 6.20 7.56
N GLU A 109 9.51 5.95 6.61
CA GLU A 109 9.28 5.09 5.43
C GLU A 109 10.27 3.90 5.41
N PRO A 110 10.37 3.09 6.48
CA PRO A 110 11.25 1.94 6.52
C PRO A 110 10.96 0.93 5.42
N THR A 111 12.03 0.31 4.93
CA THR A 111 11.96 -0.62 3.81
C THR A 111 12.48 -1.98 4.22
N PHE A 112 11.83 -3.02 3.69
CA PHE A 112 12.08 -4.40 4.05
C PHE A 112 12.22 -5.27 2.80
N VAL A 113 12.92 -6.39 2.96
CA VAL A 113 13.00 -7.48 1.98
C VAL A 113 12.75 -8.84 2.60
N SER A 114 12.43 -9.84 1.79
CA SER A 114 12.23 -11.20 2.27
C SER A 114 13.51 -11.76 2.90
N ILE A 115 13.38 -12.38 4.08
CA ILE A 115 14.47 -13.07 4.76
C ILE A 115 14.80 -14.39 4.06
N ASP A 116 13.80 -15.02 3.43
CA ASP A 116 13.94 -16.35 2.85
C ASP A 116 14.42 -16.33 1.40
N ASP A 117 14.27 -15.20 0.72
CA ASP A 117 14.65 -15.01 -0.69
C ASP A 117 14.97 -13.53 -0.93
N MET A 118 16.26 -13.19 -1.00
CA MET A 118 16.72 -11.83 -1.24
C MET A 118 17.08 -11.56 -2.71
N ASP A 119 17.14 -12.61 -3.53
CA ASP A 119 17.76 -12.58 -4.87
C ASP A 119 16.73 -12.55 -6.00
N SER A 120 15.50 -13.01 -5.74
CA SER A 120 14.44 -12.98 -6.74
C SER A 120 14.19 -11.56 -7.28
N PRO A 121 13.71 -11.44 -8.54
CA PRO A 121 13.47 -10.14 -9.16
C PRO A 121 12.65 -9.18 -8.30
N GLU A 122 11.61 -9.65 -7.60
CA GLU A 122 10.79 -8.81 -6.71
C GLU A 122 11.59 -8.18 -5.54
N TRP A 123 12.72 -8.74 -5.13
CA TRP A 123 13.58 -8.21 -4.07
C TRP A 123 14.86 -7.56 -4.58
N THR A 124 15.08 -7.52 -5.89
CA THR A 124 16.25 -6.89 -6.51
C THR A 124 15.88 -5.75 -7.45
N ILE A 125 15.00 -5.99 -8.44
CA ILE A 125 14.75 -5.05 -9.55
C ILE A 125 13.27 -4.77 -9.82
N ALA A 126 12.39 -5.74 -9.59
CA ALA A 126 10.97 -5.63 -9.86
C ALA A 126 10.26 -4.99 -8.66
N ALA A 127 9.27 -4.14 -8.95
CA ALA A 127 8.43 -3.57 -7.91
C ALA A 127 7.43 -4.61 -7.41
N LEU A 128 6.76 -5.32 -8.32
CA LEU A 128 5.68 -6.26 -8.01
C LEU A 128 6.20 -7.70 -7.96
N GLY A 129 5.48 -8.54 -7.20
CA GLY A 129 5.62 -9.98 -7.21
C GLY A 129 4.69 -10.64 -6.18
N ASP A 130 4.37 -11.92 -6.41
CA ASP A 130 3.32 -12.62 -5.67
C ASP A 130 3.73 -12.88 -4.21
N GLN A 131 4.99 -13.24 -3.98
CA GLN A 131 5.51 -13.46 -2.63
C GLN A 131 5.64 -12.12 -1.90
N LYS A 132 6.11 -11.05 -2.55
CA LYS A 132 6.07 -9.70 -1.96
C LYS A 132 4.66 -9.29 -1.54
N ARG A 133 3.65 -9.52 -2.40
CA ARG A 133 2.25 -9.22 -2.10
C ARG A 133 1.74 -10.02 -0.90
N ARG A 134 2.08 -11.31 -0.81
CA ARG A 134 1.72 -12.18 0.31
C ARG A 134 2.34 -11.70 1.63
N LEU A 135 3.66 -11.47 1.66
CA LEU A 135 4.35 -11.00 2.87
C LEU A 135 3.84 -9.63 3.33
N ALA A 136 3.52 -8.73 2.40
CA ALA A 136 2.90 -7.46 2.72
C ALA A 136 1.50 -7.62 3.33
N GLY A 137 0.69 -8.54 2.84
CA GLY A 137 -0.62 -8.86 3.42
C GLY A 137 -0.52 -9.42 4.85
N GLU A 138 0.46 -10.29 5.09
CA GLU A 138 0.75 -10.82 6.43
C GLU A 138 1.18 -9.71 7.39
N LEU A 139 2.12 -8.84 6.98
CA LEU A 139 2.57 -7.72 7.78
C LEU A 139 1.44 -6.71 8.05
N LEU A 140 0.61 -6.38 7.05
CA LEU A 140 -0.56 -5.51 7.20
C LEU A 140 -1.47 -5.95 8.34
N ARG A 141 -1.81 -7.24 8.42
CA ARG A 141 -2.69 -7.75 9.50
C ARG A 141 -2.03 -7.69 10.87
N ARG A 142 -0.75 -8.04 10.93
CA ARG A 142 0.03 -8.03 12.18
C ARG A 142 0.14 -6.61 12.73
N LEU A 143 0.48 -5.64 11.88
CA LEU A 143 0.49 -4.23 12.26
C LEU A 143 -0.89 -3.69 12.63
N ARG A 144 -1.96 -4.12 11.92
CA ARG A 144 -3.34 -3.76 12.30
C ARG A 144 -3.65 -4.21 13.73
N GLN A 145 -3.28 -5.43 14.10
CA GLN A 145 -3.50 -5.94 15.46
C GLN A 145 -2.73 -5.16 16.54
N ARG A 146 -1.55 -4.62 16.20
CA ARG A 146 -0.71 -3.89 17.14
C ARG A 146 -1.07 -2.40 17.25
N PHE A 147 -1.35 -1.73 16.13
CA PHE A 147 -1.53 -0.27 16.09
C PHE A 147 -2.99 0.18 16.02
N GLY A 148 -3.85 -0.57 15.33
CA GLY A 148 -5.23 -0.18 15.11
C GLY A 148 -6.20 -1.35 15.19
N PRO A 149 -6.36 -2.00 16.36
CA PRO A 149 -7.46 -2.96 16.57
C PRO A 149 -8.80 -2.32 16.18
N GLY A 150 -9.60 -3.02 15.39
CA GLY A 150 -10.84 -2.46 14.85
C GLY A 150 -10.65 -1.45 13.71
N GLY A 151 -9.43 -1.30 13.19
CA GLY A 151 -9.15 -0.52 11.99
C GLY A 151 -9.66 -1.21 10.73
N VAL A 152 -9.95 -0.43 9.70
CA VAL A 152 -10.40 -0.93 8.40
C VAL A 152 -9.22 -1.10 7.44
N LEU A 153 -9.24 -2.17 6.64
CA LEU A 153 -8.24 -2.44 5.60
C LEU A 153 -8.70 -1.89 4.25
N HIS A 154 -7.77 -1.30 3.50
CA HIS A 154 -8.02 -0.74 2.18
C HIS A 154 -6.98 -1.23 1.17
N PHE A 155 -7.46 -1.72 0.02
CA PHE A 155 -6.67 -2.33 -1.05
C PHE A 155 -6.62 -1.39 -2.25
N GLY A 156 -5.81 -0.34 -2.16
CA GLY A 156 -5.74 0.74 -3.15
C GLY A 156 -4.71 0.53 -4.26
N GLN A 157 -4.62 1.55 -5.11
CA GLN A 157 -3.54 1.73 -6.08
C GLN A 157 -2.49 2.71 -5.52
N GLY A 158 -1.22 2.36 -5.67
CA GLY A 158 -0.06 3.18 -5.33
C GLY A 158 0.50 3.92 -6.53
N LYS A 159 1.81 4.19 -6.48
CA LYS A 159 2.53 4.92 -7.54
C LYS A 159 2.41 4.19 -8.90
N TRP A 160 2.29 4.97 -9.98
CA TRP A 160 2.28 4.47 -11.35
C TRP A 160 3.40 5.13 -12.15
N TYR A 161 4.35 4.33 -12.61
CA TYR A 161 5.52 4.84 -13.35
C TYR A 161 5.36 4.65 -14.87
N PRO A 162 5.94 5.55 -15.69
CA PRO A 162 5.92 5.40 -17.14
C PRO A 162 6.46 4.04 -17.60
N GLY A 163 5.69 3.35 -18.45
CA GLY A 163 6.03 2.03 -18.98
C GLY A 163 5.45 0.85 -18.18
N GLU A 164 4.90 1.08 -16.98
CA GLU A 164 4.13 0.05 -16.27
C GLU A 164 2.70 -0.02 -16.81
N PRO A 165 2.12 -1.22 -17.04
CA PRO A 165 0.79 -1.36 -17.63
C PRO A 165 -0.35 -0.94 -16.69
N VAL A 166 -0.14 -1.06 -15.37
CA VAL A 166 -1.10 -0.69 -14.33
C VAL A 166 -0.38 -0.06 -13.14
N PRO A 167 -1.06 0.78 -12.35
CA PRO A 167 -0.55 1.25 -11.07
C PRO A 167 -0.18 0.08 -10.15
N ARG A 168 0.84 0.30 -9.33
CA ARG A 168 1.22 -0.67 -8.29
C ARG A 168 0.12 -0.77 -7.25
N TRP A 169 0.09 -1.84 -6.46
CA TRP A 169 -0.86 -1.94 -5.35
C TRP A 169 -0.38 -1.14 -4.13
N ALA A 170 -1.31 -0.70 -3.29
CA ALA A 170 -1.02 -0.15 -1.96
C ALA A 170 -1.96 -0.79 -0.95
N LEU A 171 -1.43 -1.18 0.22
CA LEU A 171 -2.18 -1.79 1.30
C LEU A 171 -2.20 -0.86 2.49
N SER A 172 -3.37 -0.35 2.86
CA SER A 172 -3.49 0.65 3.93
C SER A 172 -4.37 0.12 5.05
N CYS A 173 -4.08 0.53 6.28
CA CYS A 173 -4.97 0.38 7.43
C CYS A 173 -5.28 1.74 8.03
N PHE A 174 -6.55 1.98 8.35
CA PHE A 174 -7.04 3.22 8.95
C PHE A 174 -7.73 2.92 10.27
N TRP A 175 -7.45 3.71 11.31
CA TRP A 175 -8.11 3.61 12.61
C TRP A 175 -8.29 4.98 13.26
N ARG A 176 -9.28 5.07 14.15
CA ARG A 176 -9.59 6.33 14.84
C ARG A 176 -8.66 6.53 16.03
N LYS A 177 -8.24 7.78 16.26
CA LYS A 177 -7.43 8.16 17.43
C LYS A 177 -8.17 8.02 18.75
N ASP A 178 -9.51 8.06 18.73
CA ASP A 178 -10.34 7.92 19.91
C ASP A 178 -10.55 6.46 20.36
N GLY A 179 -9.98 5.49 19.62
CA GLY A 179 -10.06 4.06 19.95
C GLY A 179 -11.37 3.38 19.56
N GLU A 180 -12.35 4.12 19.00
CA GLU A 180 -13.58 3.52 18.47
C GLU A 180 -13.28 2.71 17.19
N PRO A 181 -13.84 1.50 17.03
CA PRO A 181 -13.59 0.67 15.86
C PRO A 181 -14.29 1.23 14.61
N ILE A 182 -13.55 1.30 13.50
CA ILE A 182 -14.11 1.55 12.17
C ILE A 182 -14.72 0.27 11.59
N TRP A 183 -14.11 -0.88 11.90
CA TRP A 183 -14.55 -2.21 11.49
C TRP A 183 -14.43 -3.22 12.62
N GLN A 184 -15.51 -3.92 12.97
CA GLN A 184 -15.56 -4.89 14.07
C GLN A 184 -15.46 -6.36 13.60
N ALA A 185 -16.13 -6.73 12.51
CA ALA A 185 -16.23 -8.11 12.03
C ALA A 185 -14.97 -8.54 11.25
N GLU A 186 -13.87 -8.81 11.96
CA GLU A 186 -12.55 -9.06 11.37
C GLU A 186 -12.55 -10.21 10.34
N GLU A 187 -13.38 -11.23 10.55
CA GLU A 187 -13.56 -12.37 9.67
C GLU A 187 -14.09 -12.00 8.27
N LEU A 188 -14.73 -10.83 8.14
CA LEU A 188 -15.26 -10.30 6.88
C LEU A 188 -14.25 -9.44 6.11
N LEU A 189 -13.02 -9.25 6.63
CA LEU A 189 -11.88 -8.63 5.93
C LEU A 189 -10.77 -9.68 5.64
N PRO A 190 -10.96 -10.54 4.63
CA PRO A 190 -10.11 -11.71 4.42
C PRO A 190 -8.70 -11.43 3.84
N ASP A 191 -7.86 -12.45 3.97
CA ASP A 191 -6.91 -12.95 2.95
C ASP A 191 -6.78 -12.31 1.56
N ALA A 192 -6.00 -11.24 1.29
CA ALA A 192 -5.57 -10.94 -0.09
C ALA A 192 -4.98 -12.17 -0.84
N GLY A 193 -4.49 -13.20 -0.12
CA GLY A 193 -4.10 -14.50 -0.67
C GLY A 193 -5.17 -15.62 -0.66
N ALA A 194 -6.30 -15.48 0.05
CA ALA A 194 -7.29 -16.56 0.21
C ALA A 194 -8.20 -16.71 -1.02
N ALA A 195 -8.39 -17.93 -1.54
CA ALA A 195 -9.31 -18.15 -2.65
C ALA A 195 -10.74 -17.69 -2.27
N GLY A 196 -11.37 -16.90 -3.13
CA GLY A 196 -12.72 -16.42 -2.90
C GLY A 196 -13.78 -17.39 -3.41
N THR A 197 -14.96 -17.38 -2.79
CA THR A 197 -16.11 -18.24 -3.15
C THR A 197 -17.35 -17.46 -3.59
N SER A 198 -17.26 -16.13 -3.65
CA SER A 198 -18.38 -15.23 -3.95
C SER A 198 -18.73 -15.21 -5.43
N THR A 199 -20.02 -15.16 -5.72
CA THR A 199 -20.58 -15.20 -7.07
C THR A 199 -21.17 -13.85 -7.50
N ALA A 200 -21.56 -13.74 -8.78
CA ALA A 200 -22.21 -12.54 -9.29
C ALA A 200 -23.57 -12.28 -8.60
N GLU A 201 -24.29 -13.33 -8.23
CA GLU A 201 -25.53 -13.24 -7.45
C GLU A 201 -25.28 -12.71 -6.03
N ASP A 202 -24.14 -13.04 -5.41
CA ASP A 202 -23.76 -12.47 -4.12
C ASP A 202 -23.56 -10.96 -4.22
N ALA A 203 -22.87 -10.50 -5.27
CA ALA A 203 -22.67 -9.07 -5.51
C ALA A 203 -24.01 -8.33 -5.76
N GLU A 204 -24.94 -8.95 -6.47
CA GLU A 204 -26.28 -8.38 -6.71
C GLU A 204 -27.08 -8.27 -5.40
N ARG A 205 -27.11 -9.34 -4.59
CA ARG A 205 -27.79 -9.32 -3.29
C ARG A 205 -27.18 -8.28 -2.35
N PHE A 206 -25.85 -8.21 -2.32
CA PHE A 206 -25.13 -7.21 -1.52
C PHE A 206 -25.46 -5.79 -1.96
N ALA A 207 -25.43 -5.51 -3.26
CA ALA A 207 -25.75 -4.19 -3.80
C ALA A 207 -27.18 -3.78 -3.44
N GLN A 208 -28.16 -4.68 -3.62
CA GLN A 208 -29.56 -4.42 -3.30
C GLN A 208 -29.77 -4.12 -1.81
N GLU A 209 -29.10 -4.84 -0.92
CA GLU A 209 -29.26 -4.64 0.52
C GLU A 209 -28.55 -3.38 1.01
N LEU A 210 -27.35 -3.10 0.49
CA LEU A 210 -26.63 -1.87 0.82
C LEU A 210 -27.41 -0.61 0.39
N VAL A 211 -28.03 -0.63 -0.79
CA VAL A 211 -28.86 0.49 -1.29
C VAL A 211 -30.02 0.81 -0.35
N LYS A 212 -30.73 -0.22 0.11
CA LYS A 212 -31.82 -0.04 1.09
C LYS A 212 -31.30 0.55 2.40
N ARG A 213 -30.16 0.05 2.88
CA ARG A 213 -29.52 0.51 4.12
C ARG A 213 -29.10 1.97 4.06
N LEU A 214 -28.66 2.45 2.88
CA LEU A 214 -28.36 3.85 2.59
C LEU A 214 -29.62 4.73 2.42
N GLY A 215 -30.83 4.15 2.48
CA GLY A 215 -32.10 4.88 2.31
C GLY A 215 -32.43 5.21 0.85
N LEU A 216 -31.84 4.48 -0.10
CA LEU A 216 -32.02 4.67 -1.54
C LEU A 216 -32.88 3.55 -2.14
N THR A 217 -33.40 3.77 -3.36
CA THR A 217 -34.17 2.75 -4.10
C THR A 217 -33.24 1.92 -5.00
N THR A 218 -33.61 0.66 -5.23
CA THR A 218 -32.86 -0.24 -6.12
C THR A 218 -32.87 0.22 -7.58
N ASP A 219 -33.70 1.19 -7.96
CA ASP A 219 -33.77 1.74 -9.32
C ASP A 219 -32.50 2.52 -9.70
N PHE A 220 -31.68 2.91 -8.72
CA PHE A 220 -30.39 3.56 -8.94
C PHE A 220 -29.23 2.57 -9.18
N LEU A 221 -29.47 1.26 -9.03
CA LEU A 221 -28.47 0.25 -9.32
C LEU A 221 -28.37 -0.03 -10.82
N LEU A 222 -27.17 0.14 -11.36
CA LEU A 222 -26.87 -0.06 -12.77
C LEU A 222 -25.97 -1.29 -12.93
N PRO A 223 -26.37 -2.30 -13.71
CA PRO A 223 -25.45 -3.34 -14.12
C PRO A 223 -24.41 -2.75 -15.09
N ALA A 224 -23.15 -3.10 -14.88
CA ALA A 224 -22.04 -2.70 -15.74
C ALA A 224 -21.55 -3.88 -16.59
N TYR A 225 -21.19 -3.61 -17.84
CA TYR A 225 -20.75 -4.63 -18.80
C TYR A 225 -19.42 -4.25 -19.44
N GLU A 226 -18.65 -5.24 -19.89
CA GLU A 226 -17.52 -5.02 -20.79
C GLU A 226 -18.03 -4.62 -22.18
N ASP A 227 -17.31 -3.74 -22.90
CA ASP A 227 -17.78 -3.22 -24.19
C ASP A 227 -17.58 -4.23 -25.34
N PRO A 228 -18.64 -4.86 -25.90
CA PRO A 228 -18.49 -5.86 -26.95
C PRO A 228 -17.96 -5.26 -28.26
N LEU A 229 -18.31 -4.00 -28.55
CA LEU A 229 -17.90 -3.33 -29.80
C LEU A 229 -16.40 -3.06 -29.83
N TYR A 230 -15.81 -2.75 -28.68
CA TYR A 230 -14.37 -2.57 -28.55
C TYR A 230 -13.64 -3.88 -28.89
N HIS A 231 -14.11 -5.00 -28.36
CA HIS A 231 -13.51 -6.31 -28.60
C HIS A 231 -13.66 -6.76 -30.07
N LEU A 232 -14.82 -6.53 -30.69
CA LEU A 232 -15.01 -6.78 -32.13
C LEU A 232 -14.10 -5.89 -32.99
N TRP A 233 -13.91 -4.63 -32.62
CA TRP A 233 -12.97 -3.74 -33.30
C TRP A 233 -11.53 -4.24 -33.19
N GLN A 234 -11.09 -4.66 -32.00
CA GLN A 234 -9.78 -5.27 -31.80
C GLN A 234 -9.58 -6.52 -32.66
N GLU A 235 -10.57 -7.42 -32.69
CA GLU A 235 -10.53 -8.63 -33.52
C GLU A 235 -10.41 -8.27 -35.02
N SER A 236 -11.14 -7.26 -35.49
CA SER A 236 -11.07 -6.80 -36.89
C SER A 236 -9.69 -6.24 -37.30
N GLY A 237 -8.90 -5.78 -36.33
CA GLY A 237 -7.54 -5.27 -36.55
C GLY A 237 -6.49 -6.37 -36.72
N VAL A 238 -6.86 -7.64 -36.52
CA VAL A 238 -5.94 -8.78 -36.59
C VAL A 238 -5.63 -9.08 -38.06
N PRO A 239 -4.34 -9.18 -38.45
CA PRO A 239 -3.97 -9.51 -39.83
C PRO A 239 -4.63 -10.79 -40.33
N VAL A 240 -5.07 -10.80 -41.59
CA VAL A 240 -5.80 -11.92 -42.21
C VAL A 240 -5.00 -13.24 -42.15
N ASN A 241 -3.68 -13.18 -42.14
CA ASN A 241 -2.78 -14.35 -42.01
C ASN A 241 -2.67 -14.90 -40.58
N LEU A 242 -3.29 -14.26 -39.59
CA LEU A 242 -3.42 -14.71 -38.19
C LEU A 242 -4.87 -15.05 -37.83
N ALA A 243 -5.83 -14.91 -38.75
CA ALA A 243 -7.26 -15.02 -38.51
C ALA A 243 -7.82 -16.45 -38.75
N ALA A 244 -7.26 -17.47 -38.09
CA ALA A 244 -7.73 -18.86 -38.26
C ALA A 244 -8.55 -19.40 -37.08
N ASP A 245 -8.35 -18.93 -35.86
CA ASP A 245 -9.15 -19.31 -34.67
C ASP A 245 -8.91 -18.34 -33.48
N SER A 246 -9.79 -18.39 -32.47
CA SER A 246 -9.67 -17.60 -31.23
C SER A 246 -8.34 -17.83 -30.48
N LYS A 247 -7.69 -18.98 -30.72
CA LYS A 247 -6.37 -19.30 -30.19
C LYS A 247 -5.28 -18.44 -30.83
N THR A 248 -5.34 -18.26 -32.14
CA THR A 248 -4.39 -17.45 -32.90
C THR A 248 -4.57 -15.96 -32.62
N PHE A 249 -5.82 -15.51 -32.37
CA PHE A 249 -6.11 -14.16 -31.86
C PHE A 249 -5.42 -13.90 -30.51
N LEU A 250 -5.57 -14.80 -29.54
CA LEU A 250 -4.92 -14.67 -28.23
C LEU A 250 -3.38 -14.68 -28.36
N GLN A 251 -2.82 -15.49 -29.25
CA GLN A 251 -1.37 -15.51 -29.50
C GLN A 251 -0.84 -14.20 -30.13
N ALA A 252 -1.68 -13.46 -30.86
CA ALA A 252 -1.30 -12.17 -31.43
C ALA A 252 -1.20 -11.04 -30.38
N VAL A 253 -1.86 -11.21 -29.22
CA VAL A 253 -1.78 -10.27 -28.10
C VAL A 253 -0.41 -10.43 -27.44
N LYS A 254 0.46 -9.42 -27.57
CA LYS A 254 1.84 -9.47 -27.08
C LYS A 254 1.94 -9.45 -25.55
N ASP A 255 1.02 -8.76 -24.88
CA ASP A 255 0.98 -8.66 -23.42
C ASP A 255 0.29 -9.88 -22.82
N ASP A 256 1.00 -10.61 -21.95
CA ASP A 256 0.50 -11.82 -21.31
C ASP A 256 -0.72 -11.57 -20.40
N ARG A 257 -0.83 -10.38 -19.79
CA ARG A 257 -1.97 -10.01 -18.93
C ARG A 257 -3.21 -9.74 -19.75
N GLU A 258 -3.11 -8.89 -20.77
CA GLU A 258 -4.22 -8.63 -21.70
C GLU A 258 -4.68 -9.92 -22.39
N ARG A 259 -3.74 -10.83 -22.70
CA ARG A 259 -4.08 -12.15 -23.24
C ARG A 259 -4.90 -12.98 -22.25
N ALA A 260 -4.49 -13.03 -20.98
CA ALA A 260 -5.23 -13.75 -19.93
C ALA A 260 -6.63 -13.14 -19.70
N ARG A 261 -6.74 -11.81 -19.73
CA ARG A 261 -8.01 -11.07 -19.65
C ARG A 261 -8.95 -11.43 -20.80
N LEU A 262 -8.47 -11.30 -22.05
CA LEU A 262 -9.27 -11.63 -23.24
C LEU A 262 -9.70 -13.10 -23.25
N ALA A 263 -8.83 -14.01 -22.83
CA ALA A 263 -9.19 -15.42 -22.69
C ALA A 263 -10.34 -15.63 -21.67
N ARG A 264 -10.30 -14.90 -20.54
CA ARG A 264 -11.36 -14.94 -19.52
C ARG A 264 -12.68 -14.39 -20.08
N LEU A 265 -12.64 -13.22 -20.74
CA LEU A 265 -13.83 -12.58 -21.31
C LEU A 265 -14.50 -13.42 -22.40
N LEU A 266 -13.72 -13.99 -23.31
CA LEU A 266 -14.24 -14.87 -24.37
C LEU A 266 -14.81 -16.18 -23.81
N SER A 267 -14.30 -16.66 -22.68
CA SER A 267 -14.81 -17.87 -22.02
C SER A 267 -16.10 -17.62 -21.22
N GLN A 268 -16.27 -16.41 -20.68
CA GLN A 268 -17.44 -16.02 -19.89
C GLN A 268 -18.60 -15.54 -20.79
N GLY A 269 -18.31 -14.93 -21.94
CA GLY A 269 -19.33 -14.31 -22.79
C GLY A 269 -19.46 -12.81 -22.50
N LEU A 270 -19.72 -12.03 -23.55
CA LEU A 270 -19.75 -10.56 -23.52
C LEU A 270 -21.07 -9.97 -22.98
N ASP A 271 -22.06 -10.83 -22.70
CA ASP A 271 -23.36 -10.48 -22.13
C ASP A 271 -23.42 -10.61 -20.60
N GLN A 272 -22.33 -11.07 -19.97
CA GLN A 272 -22.26 -11.17 -18.51
C GLN A 272 -22.03 -9.80 -17.86
N LYS A 273 -22.73 -9.56 -16.75
CA LYS A 273 -22.52 -8.38 -15.89
C LYS A 273 -21.10 -8.45 -15.30
N ALA A 274 -20.30 -7.43 -15.55
CA ALA A 274 -18.98 -7.26 -14.92
C ALA A 274 -19.10 -6.86 -13.45
N GLY A 275 -20.18 -6.17 -13.07
CA GLY A 275 -20.45 -5.75 -11.69
C GLY A 275 -21.63 -4.79 -11.59
N TRP A 276 -21.75 -4.12 -10.45
CA TRP A 276 -22.82 -3.18 -10.14
C TRP A 276 -22.26 -1.79 -9.84
N VAL A 277 -22.97 -0.77 -10.30
CA VAL A 277 -22.62 0.64 -10.11
C VAL A 277 -23.80 1.35 -9.48
N MET A 278 -23.54 2.10 -8.42
CA MET A 278 -24.51 2.97 -7.78
C MET A 278 -23.93 4.38 -7.76
N PRO A 279 -24.47 5.32 -8.56
CA PRO A 279 -24.15 6.74 -8.40
C PRO A 279 -24.45 7.15 -6.97
N LEU A 280 -23.45 7.68 -6.25
CA LEU A 280 -23.56 7.92 -4.81
C LEU A 280 -22.83 9.19 -4.41
N THR A 281 -23.51 10.05 -3.67
CA THR A 281 -22.95 11.22 -3.00
C THR A 281 -23.70 11.48 -1.68
N HIS A 282 -23.18 12.39 -0.86
CA HIS A 282 -23.78 12.78 0.41
C HIS A 282 -23.95 14.30 0.45
N ASP A 283 -25.15 14.78 0.76
CA ASP A 283 -25.50 16.21 0.77
C ASP A 283 -25.23 16.91 2.12
N GLY A 284 -24.68 16.17 3.09
CA GLY A 284 -24.43 16.61 4.47
C GLY A 284 -25.50 16.16 5.46
N GLN A 285 -26.67 15.71 4.98
CA GLN A 285 -27.74 15.16 5.82
C GLN A 285 -28.11 13.73 5.44
N ARG A 286 -28.06 13.39 4.15
CA ARG A 286 -28.44 12.06 3.65
C ARG A 286 -27.62 11.66 2.42
N TRP A 287 -27.61 10.35 2.17
CA TRP A 287 -27.20 9.82 0.88
C TRP A 287 -28.18 10.21 -0.22
N TYR A 288 -27.61 10.50 -1.37
CA TYR A 288 -28.35 10.88 -2.57
C TYR A 288 -27.74 10.23 -3.81
N SER A 289 -28.60 9.91 -4.78
CA SER A 289 -28.26 9.24 -6.03
C SER A 289 -29.01 9.87 -7.21
N SER A 290 -28.56 9.59 -8.43
CA SER A 290 -29.17 10.07 -9.68
C SER A 290 -29.18 8.97 -10.73
N HIS A 291 -30.18 8.96 -11.60
CA HIS A 291 -30.18 8.04 -12.74
C HIS A 291 -29.15 8.44 -13.79
N TRP A 292 -28.33 7.49 -14.22
CA TRP A 292 -27.49 7.64 -15.40
C TRP A 292 -28.19 7.05 -16.61
N GLU A 293 -28.40 7.87 -17.63
CA GLU A 293 -28.92 7.45 -18.92
C GLU A 293 -27.81 7.44 -19.95
N PHE A 294 -27.65 6.31 -20.64
CA PHE A 294 -26.65 6.14 -21.67
C PHE A 294 -27.29 6.07 -23.05
N ARG A 295 -26.65 6.65 -24.07
CA ARG A 295 -27.11 6.57 -25.46
C ARG A 295 -27.25 5.12 -25.96
N ARG A 296 -26.43 4.19 -25.43
CA ARG A 296 -26.45 2.76 -25.77
C ARG A 296 -27.40 1.94 -24.88
N GLY A 297 -28.18 2.58 -24.02
CA GLY A 297 -29.09 1.93 -23.06
C GLY A 297 -28.37 1.42 -21.81
N GLU A 298 -27.28 0.67 -21.98
CA GLU A 298 -26.54 0.03 -20.88
C GLU A 298 -25.24 0.76 -20.52
N LEU A 299 -24.72 0.50 -19.31
CA LEU A 299 -23.42 0.99 -18.84
C LEU A 299 -22.30 0.07 -19.35
N PHE A 300 -21.56 0.53 -20.36
CA PHE A 300 -20.36 -0.15 -20.86
C PHE A 300 -19.09 0.46 -20.28
N LEU A 301 -18.24 -0.38 -19.70
CA LEU A 301 -16.98 0.04 -19.08
C LEU A 301 -15.94 0.47 -20.12
N VAL A 302 -15.10 1.42 -19.73
CA VAL A 302 -13.87 1.72 -20.46
C VAL A 302 -12.98 0.47 -20.43
N PRO A 303 -12.46 0.01 -21.57
CA PRO A 303 -11.65 -1.21 -21.62
C PRO A 303 -10.38 -1.13 -20.77
N GLY A 304 -10.05 -2.21 -20.06
CA GLY A 304 -8.81 -2.38 -19.31
C GLY A 304 -8.93 -3.31 -18.10
N ASP A 305 -7.82 -3.53 -17.40
CA ASP A 305 -7.70 -4.43 -16.24
C ASP A 305 -7.89 -3.74 -14.87
N SER A 306 -8.15 -2.43 -14.86
CA SER A 306 -8.34 -1.69 -13.61
C SER A 306 -9.65 -2.05 -12.90
N PRO A 307 -9.74 -1.82 -11.57
CA PRO A 307 -11.00 -1.87 -10.83
C PRO A 307 -12.17 -1.19 -11.55
N LEU A 308 -13.38 -1.73 -11.39
CA LEU A 308 -14.59 -1.26 -12.06
C LEU A 308 -14.79 0.26 -11.93
N GLY A 309 -14.58 0.82 -10.73
CA GLY A 309 -14.76 2.25 -10.46
C GLY A 309 -13.82 3.19 -11.23
N LEU A 310 -12.66 2.70 -11.70
CA LEU A 310 -11.73 3.46 -12.54
C LEU A 310 -12.04 3.36 -14.03
N ARG A 311 -12.98 2.48 -14.40
CA ARG A 311 -13.39 2.20 -15.78
C ARG A 311 -14.79 2.75 -16.10
N LEU A 312 -15.33 3.61 -15.24
CA LEU A 312 -16.64 4.22 -15.46
C LEU A 312 -16.60 5.23 -16.61
N PRO A 313 -17.54 5.18 -17.56
CA PRO A 313 -17.59 6.12 -18.69
C PRO A 313 -18.22 7.46 -18.28
N LEU A 314 -17.63 8.17 -17.31
CA LEU A 314 -18.18 9.39 -16.72
C LEU A 314 -18.39 10.54 -17.73
N SER A 315 -17.74 10.50 -18.89
CA SER A 315 -17.97 11.47 -19.98
C SER A 315 -19.26 11.20 -20.78
N SER A 316 -19.88 10.03 -20.59
CA SER A 316 -21.06 9.56 -21.31
C SER A 316 -22.37 9.69 -20.52
N ILE A 317 -22.29 10.12 -19.25
CA ILE A 317 -23.48 10.44 -18.43
C ILE A 317 -24.12 11.76 -18.92
N PRO A 318 -25.39 12.03 -18.60
CA PRO A 318 -26.06 13.23 -19.07
C PRO A 318 -25.31 14.50 -18.66
N TRP A 319 -25.08 15.39 -19.62
CA TRP A 319 -24.26 16.57 -19.41
C TRP A 319 -24.94 17.57 -18.49
N GLU A 320 -24.22 17.98 -17.44
CA GLU A 320 -24.54 19.12 -16.60
C GLU A 320 -23.46 20.19 -16.74
N ALA A 321 -23.88 21.45 -16.88
CA ALA A 321 -22.98 22.61 -16.98
C ALA A 321 -22.06 22.66 -15.75
N PRO A 322 -20.74 22.86 -15.90
CA PRO A 322 -19.81 22.87 -14.77
C PRO A 322 -20.22 23.79 -13.63
N GLU A 323 -20.81 24.96 -13.92
CA GLU A 323 -21.23 25.92 -12.89
C GLU A 323 -22.46 25.46 -12.08
N LYS A 324 -23.20 24.46 -12.59
CA LYS A 324 -24.37 23.89 -11.91
C LYS A 324 -24.03 22.66 -11.09
N ARG A 325 -22.83 22.11 -11.25
CA ARG A 325 -22.39 20.94 -10.49
C ARG A 325 -22.14 21.37 -9.05
N PRO A 326 -22.61 20.59 -8.06
CA PRO A 326 -22.29 20.87 -6.66
C PRO A 326 -20.78 20.82 -6.47
N LEU A 327 -20.23 21.88 -5.87
CA LEU A 327 -18.82 21.97 -5.52
C LEU A 327 -18.53 20.96 -4.40
N GLN A 328 -17.86 19.86 -4.74
CA GLN A 328 -17.31 18.92 -3.75
C GLN A 328 -15.91 19.38 -3.34
N GLU A 329 -15.83 20.51 -2.65
CA GLU A 329 -14.55 21.00 -2.13
C GLU A 329 -14.09 20.13 -0.96
N PRO A 330 -12.80 19.72 -0.92
CA PRO A 330 -12.24 19.07 0.25
C PRO A 330 -12.41 19.95 1.49
N ARG A 331 -12.76 19.33 2.62
CA ARG A 331 -12.87 20.06 3.88
C ARG A 331 -11.51 20.67 4.26
N SER A 332 -11.53 21.92 4.73
CA SER A 332 -10.30 22.61 5.15
C SER A 332 -9.59 21.85 6.28
N LEU A 333 -8.28 21.70 6.16
CA LEU A 333 -7.44 21.08 7.20
C LEU A 333 -7.12 22.03 8.37
N PHE A 334 -7.48 23.32 8.27
CA PHE A 334 -7.33 24.31 9.34
C PHE A 334 -8.59 24.50 10.18
N GLU A 335 -9.72 23.92 9.76
CA GLU A 335 -10.98 24.05 10.48
C GLU A 335 -10.98 23.15 11.73
N GLU A 336 -11.45 23.67 12.86
CA GLU A 336 -11.61 22.90 14.09
C GLU A 336 -12.55 21.71 13.89
N ARG A 337 -12.25 20.59 14.56
CA ARG A 337 -13.01 19.34 14.44
C ARG A 337 -13.79 19.07 15.72
N THR A 338 -15.07 18.78 15.56
CA THR A 338 -15.85 18.17 16.64
C THR A 338 -15.46 16.71 16.81
N PRO A 339 -15.67 16.11 18.00
CA PRO A 339 -15.57 14.67 18.17
C PRO A 339 -16.42 13.92 17.15
N LEU A 340 -15.91 12.79 16.66
CA LEU A 340 -16.66 11.90 15.78
C LEU A 340 -17.81 11.25 16.56
N PRO A 341 -18.96 10.95 15.91
CA PRO A 341 -20.00 10.15 16.54
C PRO A 341 -19.42 8.80 16.98
N ASN A 342 -19.87 8.29 18.12
CA ASN A 342 -19.57 6.91 18.50
C ASN A 342 -20.22 5.96 17.49
N ARG A 343 -19.65 4.77 17.35
CA ARG A 343 -20.12 3.81 16.34
C ARG A 343 -21.59 3.43 16.56
N ASP A 344 -22.00 3.26 17.81
CA ASP A 344 -23.39 2.93 18.15
C ASP A 344 -24.37 4.01 17.67
N SER A 345 -24.01 5.30 17.69
CA SER A 345 -24.90 6.33 17.13
C SER A 345 -25.02 6.24 15.61
N LEU A 346 -23.95 5.86 14.90
CA LEU A 346 -24.01 5.58 13.46
C LEU A 346 -24.91 4.37 13.19
N VAL A 347 -24.78 3.31 13.99
CA VAL A 347 -25.57 2.09 13.84
C VAL A 347 -27.05 2.30 14.19
N TYR A 348 -27.36 2.92 15.33
CA TYR A 348 -28.72 3.01 15.88
C TYR A 348 -29.45 4.32 15.55
N GLY A 349 -28.75 5.45 15.56
CA GLY A 349 -29.34 6.76 15.26
C GLY A 349 -29.82 6.85 13.81
N GLU A 350 -29.09 6.19 12.92
CA GLU A 350 -29.37 6.20 11.49
C GLU A 350 -30.42 5.18 11.07
N VAL A 351 -30.40 3.96 11.64
CA VAL A 351 -31.49 2.98 11.46
C VAL A 351 -32.81 3.57 11.99
N ALA A 352 -32.81 4.22 13.15
CA ALA A 352 -34.04 4.85 13.67
C ALA A 352 -34.54 6.00 12.76
N GLN A 353 -33.66 6.85 12.22
CA GLN A 353 -34.05 7.96 11.33
C GLN A 353 -34.47 7.48 9.92
N ARG A 354 -33.77 6.51 9.32
CA ARG A 354 -34.05 6.02 7.96
C ARG A 354 -35.32 5.18 7.90
N TYR A 355 -35.57 4.30 8.89
CA TYR A 355 -36.79 3.48 8.93
C TYR A 355 -38.04 4.30 9.28
N SER A 356 -37.94 5.30 10.15
CA SER A 356 -39.09 6.18 10.49
C SER A 356 -39.53 7.05 9.31
N HIS A 357 -38.60 7.46 8.43
CA HIS A 357 -38.94 8.17 7.21
C HIS A 357 -39.55 7.24 6.14
N TRP A 358 -39.09 5.99 6.04
CA TRP A 358 -39.64 5.00 5.10
C TRP A 358 -41.09 4.61 5.42
N GLU A 359 -41.41 4.41 6.69
CA GLU A 359 -42.80 4.17 7.14
C GLU A 359 -43.72 5.37 6.86
N GLN A 360 -43.21 6.61 6.95
CA GLN A 360 -44.00 7.80 6.61
C GLN A 360 -44.29 7.91 5.10
N THR A 361 -43.34 7.59 4.22
CA THR A 361 -43.59 7.57 2.76
C THR A 361 -44.51 6.43 2.31
N THR A 362 -44.66 5.37 3.10
CA THR A 362 -45.54 4.24 2.78
C THR A 362 -46.92 4.34 3.45
N ALA A 363 -47.08 5.15 4.51
CA ALA A 363 -48.32 5.24 5.29
C ALA A 363 -49.29 6.37 4.89
N THR A 364 -48.93 7.30 4.00
CA THR A 364 -49.88 8.29 3.45
C THR A 364 -50.14 8.06 1.96
N GLY A 365 -51.02 7.11 1.66
CA GLY A 365 -51.57 6.91 0.32
C GLY A 365 -52.70 7.90 0.00
N ALA A 366 -52.88 8.20 -1.29
CA ALA A 366 -54.16 8.31 -2.01
C ALA A 366 -54.00 9.15 -3.29
N LEU A 367 -54.50 8.60 -4.39
CA LEU A 367 -54.68 9.26 -5.68
C LEU A 367 -55.63 10.46 -5.53
N GLU A 368 -55.14 11.67 -5.71
CA GLU A 368 -55.97 12.80 -6.17
C GLU A 368 -55.25 13.52 -7.32
N ALA A 369 -55.91 13.52 -8.48
CA ALA A 369 -55.43 14.17 -9.69
C ALA A 369 -55.57 15.70 -9.57
N PRO A 370 -54.55 16.50 -9.93
CA PRO A 370 -54.72 17.95 -10.00
C PRO A 370 -55.38 18.33 -11.34
N GLN A 371 -56.54 18.98 -11.23
CA GLN A 371 -57.13 19.74 -12.31
C GLN A 371 -56.23 20.92 -12.70
N SER A 372 -56.27 21.21 -14.00
CA SER A 372 -55.66 22.34 -14.70
C SER A 372 -55.68 23.67 -13.96
N GLN A 373 -54.52 24.31 -13.82
CA GLN A 373 -54.36 25.78 -13.87
C GLN A 373 -52.90 26.18 -14.19
N THR A 374 -52.79 26.84 -15.33
CA THR A 374 -51.81 27.83 -15.85
C THR A 374 -50.40 27.98 -15.26
N ALA A 375 -49.48 28.15 -16.22
CA ALA A 375 -48.06 28.42 -16.14
C ALA A 375 -47.64 29.67 -15.36
N GLU A 376 -46.35 29.63 -15.00
CA GLU A 376 -45.44 30.69 -14.53
C GLU A 376 -45.32 30.91 -13.01
N ASP A 377 -44.07 30.81 -12.56
CA ASP A 377 -43.52 31.13 -11.23
C ASP A 377 -43.97 30.31 -10.03
N THR A 378 -43.20 29.26 -9.70
CA THR A 378 -42.69 28.99 -8.34
C THR A 378 -41.75 27.78 -8.34
N LEU A 379 -40.43 28.04 -8.36
CA LEU A 379 -39.44 27.04 -7.93
C LEU A 379 -39.54 26.89 -6.42
N ALA A 380 -40.11 25.77 -5.96
CA ALA A 380 -40.07 25.38 -4.56
C ALA A 380 -38.61 25.09 -4.14
N PRO A 381 -38.16 25.46 -2.92
CA PRO A 381 -36.85 25.09 -2.44
C PRO A 381 -36.85 23.59 -2.11
N GLY A 382 -36.15 22.78 -2.93
CA GLY A 382 -35.95 21.35 -2.64
C GLY A 382 -35.86 20.39 -3.81
N THR A 383 -36.00 20.82 -5.07
CA THR A 383 -36.00 19.90 -6.23
C THR A 383 -35.14 20.39 -7.39
N ALA A 384 -33.82 20.37 -7.21
CA ALA A 384 -32.88 20.19 -8.31
C ALA A 384 -32.06 18.95 -7.98
N ALA A 385 -32.52 17.80 -8.48
CA ALA A 385 -31.77 16.55 -8.45
C ALA A 385 -30.51 16.71 -9.31
N HIS A 386 -29.39 17.11 -8.70
CA HIS A 386 -28.11 17.28 -9.41
C HIS A 386 -27.60 15.94 -9.94
N MET A 387 -26.89 15.97 -11.07
CA MET A 387 -26.32 14.75 -11.63
C MET A 387 -25.12 14.31 -10.77
N VAL A 388 -25.19 13.11 -10.22
CA VAL A 388 -24.10 12.55 -9.41
C VAL A 388 -23.03 11.98 -10.34
N HIS A 389 -21.80 12.49 -10.22
CA HIS A 389 -20.66 12.09 -11.06
C HIS A 389 -19.70 11.10 -10.36
N THR A 390 -20.06 10.64 -9.17
CA THR A 390 -19.32 9.71 -8.32
C THR A 390 -20.15 8.43 -8.15
N ALA A 391 -19.50 7.28 -7.97
CA ALA A 391 -20.24 6.04 -7.78
C ALA A 391 -19.52 5.07 -6.83
N LEU A 392 -20.32 4.36 -6.04
CA LEU A 392 -19.92 3.12 -5.39
C LEU A 392 -19.99 2.00 -6.42
N CYS A 393 -18.98 1.12 -6.48
CA CYS A 393 -19.00 -0.01 -7.40
C CYS A 393 -18.74 -1.32 -6.69
N LEU A 394 -19.39 -2.39 -7.16
CA LEU A 394 -19.22 -3.74 -6.63
C LEU A 394 -18.79 -4.65 -7.78
N GLN A 395 -17.71 -5.40 -7.56
CA GLN A 395 -17.14 -6.28 -8.58
C GLN A 395 -16.65 -7.59 -7.95
N ILE A 396 -17.00 -8.71 -8.56
CA ILE A 396 -16.38 -10.00 -8.23
C ILE A 396 -15.09 -10.16 -9.01
N ARG A 397 -13.97 -10.37 -8.32
CA ARG A 397 -12.69 -10.76 -8.95
C ARG A 397 -12.11 -11.95 -8.22
N GLU A 398 -11.85 -13.03 -8.94
CA GLU A 398 -11.29 -14.27 -8.38
C GLU A 398 -12.12 -14.82 -7.21
N GLY A 399 -13.45 -14.75 -7.35
CA GLY A 399 -14.40 -15.16 -6.32
C GLY A 399 -14.46 -14.25 -5.10
N ARG A 400 -13.89 -13.04 -5.16
CA ARG A 400 -13.89 -12.09 -4.03
C ARG A 400 -14.71 -10.86 -4.38
N LEU A 401 -15.53 -10.40 -3.44
CA LEU A 401 -16.31 -9.16 -3.58
C LEU A 401 -15.47 -7.95 -3.23
N TYR A 402 -15.16 -7.14 -4.25
CA TYR A 402 -14.52 -5.84 -4.09
C TYR A 402 -15.57 -4.74 -4.12
N ILE A 403 -15.44 -3.79 -3.20
CA ILE A 403 -16.28 -2.60 -3.10
C ILE A 403 -15.38 -1.39 -3.32
N PHE A 404 -15.55 -0.74 -4.47
CA PHE A 404 -14.86 0.48 -4.83
C PHE A 404 -15.59 1.67 -4.22
N LEU A 405 -14.96 2.31 -3.24
CA LEU A 405 -15.47 3.47 -2.53
C LEU A 405 -15.38 4.73 -3.39
N PRO A 406 -16.45 5.54 -3.48
CA PRO A 406 -16.41 6.83 -4.17
C PRO A 406 -15.57 7.86 -3.39
N PRO A 407 -15.11 8.94 -4.03
CA PRO A 407 -14.49 10.04 -3.32
C PRO A 407 -15.52 10.73 -2.41
N LEU A 408 -15.14 10.96 -1.15
CA LEU A 408 -15.94 11.67 -0.16
C LEU A 408 -15.13 12.83 0.42
N THR A 409 -15.79 13.91 0.80
CA THR A 409 -15.13 15.14 1.30
C THR A 409 -15.03 15.20 2.83
N HIS A 410 -15.83 14.40 3.55
CA HIS A 410 -15.92 14.41 5.01
C HIS A 410 -15.73 13.00 5.57
N LEU A 411 -14.97 12.89 6.67
CA LEU A 411 -14.69 11.61 7.32
C LEU A 411 -15.96 10.99 7.90
N GLU A 412 -16.87 11.81 8.39
CA GLU A 412 -18.15 11.37 8.96
C GLU A 412 -18.97 10.56 7.94
N HIS A 413 -19.05 11.02 6.69
CA HIS A 413 -19.76 10.32 5.62
C HIS A 413 -19.03 9.03 5.20
N TYR A 414 -17.70 9.03 5.25
CA TYR A 414 -16.91 7.82 5.00
C TYR A 414 -17.17 6.76 6.07
N LEU A 415 -17.18 7.15 7.34
CA LEU A 415 -17.45 6.23 8.46
C LEU A 415 -18.87 5.67 8.42
N ASP A 416 -19.87 6.48 8.07
CA ASP A 416 -21.24 6.01 7.81
C ASP A 416 -21.24 4.97 6.68
N LEU A 417 -20.66 5.29 5.51
CA LEU A 417 -20.63 4.36 4.39
C LEU A 417 -19.96 3.03 4.73
N VAL A 418 -18.80 3.06 5.39
CA VAL A 418 -18.08 1.85 5.81
C VAL A 418 -18.88 1.06 6.84
N THR A 419 -19.55 1.74 7.79
CA THR A 419 -20.43 1.10 8.76
C THR A 419 -21.62 0.42 8.07
N SER A 420 -22.25 1.10 7.11
CA SER A 420 -23.33 0.55 6.29
C SER A 420 -22.88 -0.67 5.50
N ILE A 421 -21.67 -0.63 4.89
CA ILE A 421 -21.06 -1.77 4.19
C ILE A 421 -20.83 -2.94 5.15
N GLU A 422 -20.27 -2.70 6.32
CA GLU A 422 -20.00 -3.75 7.30
C GLU A 422 -21.29 -4.42 7.79
N GLN A 423 -22.32 -3.64 8.09
CA GLN A 423 -23.60 -4.20 8.52
C GLN A 423 -24.23 -5.08 7.43
N THR A 424 -24.17 -4.66 6.17
CA THR A 424 -24.61 -5.49 5.03
C THR A 424 -23.75 -6.75 4.90
N ALA A 425 -22.43 -6.64 5.08
CA ALA A 425 -21.52 -7.78 5.07
C ALA A 425 -21.85 -8.78 6.19
N CYS A 426 -22.14 -8.30 7.41
CA CYS A 426 -22.56 -9.13 8.54
C CYS A 426 -23.91 -9.83 8.28
N GLU A 427 -24.89 -9.09 7.76
CA GLU A 427 -26.22 -9.64 7.48
C GLU A 427 -26.19 -10.74 6.42
N LEU A 428 -25.37 -10.56 5.38
CA LEU A 428 -25.23 -11.51 4.29
C LEU A 428 -24.12 -12.55 4.52
N ASN A 429 -23.38 -12.44 5.63
CA ASN A 429 -22.16 -13.21 5.91
C ASN A 429 -21.20 -13.23 4.71
N GLN A 430 -20.97 -12.06 4.12
CA GLN A 430 -20.27 -11.89 2.87
C GLN A 430 -18.97 -11.12 3.10
N PRO A 431 -17.79 -11.77 2.98
CA PRO A 431 -16.51 -11.10 3.09
C PRO A 431 -16.30 -10.06 1.97
N VAL A 432 -15.68 -8.93 2.29
CA VAL A 432 -15.49 -7.80 1.35
C VAL A 432 -14.06 -7.28 1.35
N TYR A 433 -13.68 -6.69 0.21
CA TYR A 433 -12.42 -5.97 0.05
C TYR A 433 -12.74 -4.52 -0.32
N LEU A 434 -12.36 -3.58 0.53
CA LEU A 434 -12.56 -2.16 0.24
C LEU A 434 -11.40 -1.65 -0.61
N GLU A 435 -11.72 -1.00 -1.72
CA GLU A 435 -10.76 -0.37 -2.63
C GLU A 435 -11.28 0.98 -3.12
N GLY A 436 -10.54 1.64 -4.01
CA GLY A 436 -10.93 2.92 -4.58
C GLY A 436 -10.37 4.09 -3.80
N TYR A 437 -11.23 5.06 -3.45
CA TYR A 437 -10.80 6.27 -2.77
C TYR A 437 -10.61 6.04 -1.27
N GLU A 438 -9.45 6.43 -0.75
CA GLU A 438 -9.15 6.43 0.68
C GLU A 438 -10.07 7.42 1.44
N PRO A 439 -10.23 7.25 2.77
CA PRO A 439 -10.91 8.25 3.58
C PRO A 439 -10.31 9.65 3.37
N PRO A 440 -11.13 10.72 3.37
CA PRO A 440 -10.63 12.07 3.24
C PRO A 440 -9.64 12.40 4.37
N PRO A 441 -8.59 13.20 4.10
CA PRO A 441 -7.60 13.54 5.13
C PRO A 441 -8.25 14.22 6.33
N ASP A 442 -8.06 13.65 7.53
CA ASP A 442 -8.63 14.18 8.77
C ASP A 442 -7.70 13.86 9.96
N PRO A 443 -7.44 14.82 10.85
CA PRO A 443 -6.51 14.65 11.96
C PRO A 443 -6.98 13.66 13.04
N ARG A 444 -8.27 13.25 13.03
CA ARG A 444 -8.84 12.27 13.96
C ARG A 444 -8.58 10.82 13.53
N LEU A 445 -8.02 10.62 12.34
CA LEU A 445 -7.69 9.32 11.76
C LEU A 445 -6.17 9.12 11.73
N LEU A 446 -5.70 7.92 12.03
CA LEU A 446 -4.34 7.48 11.80
C LEU A 446 -4.33 6.43 10.68
N LYS A 447 -3.18 6.32 10.00
CA LYS A 447 -2.98 5.31 8.97
C LYS A 447 -1.52 4.84 8.90
N PHE A 448 -1.35 3.60 8.48
CA PHE A 448 -0.09 3.13 7.93
C PHE A 448 -0.37 2.47 6.57
N SER A 449 0.61 2.47 5.68
CA SER A 449 0.47 1.86 4.36
C SER A 449 1.72 1.11 3.90
N LEU A 450 1.52 0.01 3.20
CA LEU A 450 2.57 -0.82 2.62
C LEU A 450 2.51 -0.70 1.10
N SER A 451 3.63 -0.32 0.50
CA SER A 451 3.77 -0.09 -0.94
C SER A 451 4.96 -0.85 -1.51
N PRO A 452 4.82 -1.47 -2.69
CA PRO A 452 5.91 -2.15 -3.35
C PRO A 452 6.75 -1.15 -4.16
N ASP A 453 8.03 -1.09 -3.84
CA ASP A 453 9.02 -0.36 -4.65
C ASP A 453 10.04 -1.35 -5.26
N PRO A 454 10.80 -0.94 -6.29
CA PRO A 454 11.75 -1.82 -6.94
C PRO A 454 12.73 -2.41 -5.92
N GLY A 455 12.69 -3.74 -5.79
CA GLY A 455 13.57 -4.47 -4.88
C GLY A 455 13.27 -4.35 -3.38
N VAL A 456 12.24 -3.60 -2.96
CA VAL A 456 11.88 -3.45 -1.54
C VAL A 456 10.36 -3.42 -1.31
N LEU A 457 9.96 -3.68 -0.07
CA LEU A 457 8.63 -3.35 0.45
C LEU A 457 8.78 -2.15 1.38
N GLU A 458 8.13 -1.03 1.04
CA GLU A 458 8.13 0.18 1.85
C GLU A 458 6.92 0.18 2.80
N VAL A 459 7.15 0.58 4.05
CA VAL A 459 6.10 0.74 5.06
C VAL A 459 6.09 2.19 5.50
N ASN A 460 5.02 2.91 5.19
CA ASN A 460 4.76 4.26 5.66
C ASN A 460 4.04 4.15 7.00
N ILE A 461 4.71 4.48 8.11
CA ILE A 461 4.11 4.40 9.45
C ILE A 461 3.44 5.71 9.86
N HIS A 462 2.42 5.62 10.70
CA HIS A 462 1.78 6.78 11.29
C HIS A 462 2.78 7.60 12.12
N PRO A 463 2.64 8.94 12.17
CA PRO A 463 3.60 9.79 12.85
C PRO A 463 3.49 9.66 14.38
N ALA A 464 4.64 9.60 15.05
CA ALA A 464 4.78 9.69 16.49
C ALA A 464 4.88 11.16 16.94
N SER A 465 4.38 11.45 18.13
CA SER A 465 4.36 12.77 18.77
C SER A 465 5.43 12.92 19.86
N SER A 466 6.12 11.84 20.22
CA SER A 466 7.17 11.82 21.24
C SER A 466 8.20 10.73 20.95
N TRP A 467 9.37 10.83 21.56
CA TRP A 467 10.43 9.84 21.53
C TRP A 467 9.98 8.45 22.01
N PRO A 468 9.27 8.30 23.15
CA PRO A 468 8.79 6.98 23.58
C PRO A 468 7.86 6.32 22.54
N GLU A 469 6.96 7.10 21.96
CA GLU A 469 6.05 6.62 20.91
C GLU A 469 6.82 6.24 19.64
N LEU A 470 7.85 7.01 19.27
CA LEU A 470 8.71 6.70 18.11
C LEU A 470 9.47 5.38 18.32
N VAL A 471 10.05 5.18 19.51
CA VAL A 471 10.75 3.94 19.87
C VAL A 471 9.78 2.77 19.83
N GLU A 472 8.63 2.88 20.49
CA GLU A 472 7.61 1.82 20.50
C GLU A 472 7.13 1.47 19.09
N ASN A 473 6.77 2.46 18.28
CA ASN A 473 6.32 2.25 16.91
C ASN A 473 7.39 1.55 16.05
N THR A 474 8.66 1.92 16.24
CA THR A 474 9.79 1.32 15.52
C THR A 474 10.02 -0.13 15.96
N GLU A 475 10.06 -0.40 17.27
CA GLU A 475 10.24 -1.74 17.82
C GLU A 475 9.13 -2.70 17.37
N ILE A 476 7.87 -2.24 17.44
CA ILE A 476 6.72 -3.02 16.96
C ILE A 476 6.89 -3.33 15.49
N LEU A 477 7.14 -2.32 14.65
CA LEU A 477 7.24 -2.53 13.21
C LEU A 477 8.32 -3.55 12.85
N TYR A 478 9.52 -3.42 13.43
CA TYR A 478 10.64 -4.31 13.13
C TYR A 478 10.40 -5.73 13.62
N GLU A 479 9.79 -5.90 14.80
CA GLU A 479 9.47 -7.22 15.32
C GLU A 479 8.35 -7.89 14.49
N GLU A 480 7.30 -7.15 14.14
CA GLU A 480 6.21 -7.71 13.33
C GLU A 480 6.68 -8.02 11.90
N ALA A 481 7.56 -7.20 11.31
CA ALA A 481 8.20 -7.47 10.02
C ALA A 481 9.04 -8.75 10.06
N ARG A 482 9.89 -8.91 11.08
CA ARG A 482 10.70 -10.12 11.28
C ARG A 482 9.84 -11.37 11.41
N GLN A 483 8.76 -11.30 12.17
CA GLN A 483 7.80 -12.39 12.33
C GLN A 483 7.01 -12.67 11.02
N SER A 484 6.83 -11.67 10.15
CA SER A 484 6.36 -11.79 8.77
C SER A 484 7.44 -12.22 7.76
N ARG A 485 8.63 -12.66 8.23
CA ARG A 485 9.76 -13.08 7.39
C ARG A 485 10.29 -11.97 6.47
N LEU A 486 10.20 -10.73 6.93
CA LEU A 486 10.77 -9.55 6.33
C LEU A 486 11.93 -9.01 7.18
N GLY A 487 13.02 -8.59 6.55
CA GLY A 487 14.24 -8.09 7.19
C GLY A 487 14.72 -6.81 6.52
N THR A 488 15.70 -6.15 7.14
CA THR A 488 16.25 -4.86 6.69
C THR A 488 17.64 -4.97 6.06
N GLU A 489 18.10 -6.19 5.85
CA GLU A 489 19.46 -6.54 5.47
C GLU A 489 19.48 -7.28 4.14
N LYS A 490 20.52 -7.03 3.34
CA LYS A 490 20.87 -7.75 2.12
C LYS A 490 22.37 -8.03 2.11
N PHE A 491 22.76 -8.98 1.28
CA PHE A 491 24.17 -9.27 1.01
C PHE A 491 24.45 -9.08 -0.47
N MET A 492 25.54 -8.37 -0.78
CA MET A 492 26.05 -8.25 -2.14
C MET A 492 26.66 -9.60 -2.58
N LEU A 493 26.90 -9.77 -3.89
CA LEU A 493 27.50 -10.99 -4.45
C LEU A 493 28.87 -11.34 -3.84
N ASP A 494 29.59 -10.35 -3.33
CA ASP A 494 30.87 -10.51 -2.63
C ASP A 494 30.70 -10.62 -1.11
N GLY A 495 29.51 -11.01 -0.63
CA GLY A 495 29.21 -11.21 0.80
C GLY A 495 29.18 -9.93 1.64
N ARG A 496 29.39 -8.74 1.06
CA ARG A 496 29.28 -7.48 1.81
C ARG A 496 27.84 -7.24 2.24
N HIS A 497 27.66 -7.00 3.54
CA HIS A 497 26.39 -6.59 4.09
C HIS A 497 26.00 -5.18 3.59
N THR A 498 24.73 -5.01 3.24
CA THR A 498 24.13 -3.74 2.87
C THR A 498 22.71 -3.65 3.45
N GLY A 499 22.21 -2.44 3.64
CA GLY A 499 20.77 -2.26 3.87
C GLY A 499 19.96 -2.69 2.63
N THR A 500 18.64 -2.72 2.76
CA THR A 500 17.70 -3.10 1.69
C THR A 500 17.89 -2.36 0.36
N GLY A 501 18.51 -1.18 0.38
CA GLY A 501 18.68 -0.28 -0.77
C GLY A 501 17.54 0.72 -0.94
N GLY A 502 16.53 0.70 -0.05
CA GLY A 502 15.48 1.70 0.03
C GLY A 502 15.90 2.96 0.80
N GLY A 503 15.13 4.05 0.66
CA GLY A 503 15.46 5.36 1.24
C GLY A 503 15.35 5.45 2.76
N ASN A 504 14.46 4.66 3.38
CA ASN A 504 14.17 4.70 4.83
C ASN A 504 14.03 6.15 5.36
N HIS A 505 13.21 6.94 4.67
CA HIS A 505 13.13 8.38 4.93
C HIS A 505 12.49 8.66 6.30
N ILE A 506 12.96 9.73 6.94
CA ILE A 506 12.34 10.30 8.14
C ILE A 506 11.44 11.45 7.69
N THR A 507 10.17 11.43 8.11
CA THR A 507 9.23 12.50 7.80
C THR A 507 9.02 13.41 9.00
N LEU A 508 9.18 14.72 8.81
CA LEU A 508 9.02 15.74 9.84
C LEU A 508 7.77 16.56 9.57
N GLY A 509 6.94 16.76 10.58
CA GLY A 509 5.69 17.51 10.43
C GLY A 509 5.11 18.00 11.75
N GLY A 510 3.80 18.24 11.75
CA GLY A 510 3.01 18.40 12.96
C GLY A 510 1.70 17.65 12.80
N ALA A 511 1.00 17.41 13.92
CA ALA A 511 -0.25 16.65 13.94
C ALA A 511 -1.36 17.27 13.05
N THR A 512 -1.32 18.60 12.88
CA THR A 512 -2.17 19.36 11.96
C THR A 512 -1.32 20.39 11.21
N PRO A 513 -1.80 20.94 10.06
CA PRO A 513 -1.12 22.06 9.41
C PRO A 513 -0.95 23.28 10.32
N ALA A 514 -1.89 23.54 11.23
CA ALA A 514 -1.80 24.64 12.19
C ALA A 514 -0.72 24.41 13.26
N ASP A 515 -0.42 23.15 13.58
CA ASP A 515 0.60 22.76 14.56
C ASP A 515 1.98 22.56 13.95
N SER A 516 2.08 22.38 12.63
CA SER A 516 3.35 22.13 11.94
C SER A 516 4.40 23.19 12.27
N PRO A 517 5.54 22.82 12.88
CA PRO A 517 6.57 23.78 13.24
C PRO A 517 7.15 24.48 12.02
N MET A 518 7.20 23.79 10.87
CA MET A 518 7.70 24.33 9.61
C MET A 518 6.74 25.35 8.97
N LEU A 519 5.42 25.19 9.17
CA LEU A 519 4.43 26.15 8.68
C LEU A 519 4.28 27.35 9.64
N ARG A 520 4.33 27.10 10.96
CA ARG A 520 4.29 28.15 11.98
C ARG A 520 5.56 29.02 11.96
N ARG A 521 6.72 28.40 11.70
CA ARG A 521 8.04 29.03 11.69
C ARG A 521 8.86 28.59 10.47
N PRO A 522 8.58 29.16 9.27
CA PRO A 522 9.32 28.83 8.05
C PRO A 522 10.83 29.10 8.14
N ASP A 523 11.26 29.97 9.05
CA ASP A 523 12.67 30.22 9.35
C ASP A 523 13.39 29.01 9.95
N LEU A 524 12.69 28.10 10.65
CA LEU A 524 13.27 26.84 11.13
C LEU A 524 13.67 25.91 9.99
N LEU A 525 12.81 25.77 8.96
CA LEU A 525 13.13 24.97 7.78
C LEU A 525 14.38 25.51 7.07
N ARG A 526 14.44 26.83 6.89
CA ARG A 526 15.63 27.48 6.33
C ARG A 526 16.87 27.20 7.19
N SER A 527 16.77 27.35 8.51
CA SER A 527 17.87 27.12 9.44
C SER A 527 18.36 25.67 9.38
N LEU A 528 17.45 24.70 9.36
CA LEU A 528 17.77 23.28 9.25
C LEU A 528 18.53 23.00 7.94
N ILE A 529 18.00 23.45 6.80
CA ILE A 529 18.65 23.27 5.50
C ILE A 529 20.04 23.93 5.47
N THR A 530 20.16 25.17 5.96
CA THR A 530 21.45 25.88 6.03
C THR A 530 22.45 25.16 6.95
N TYR A 531 21.98 24.56 8.05
CA TYR A 531 22.84 23.77 8.93
C TYR A 531 23.46 22.58 8.19
N TRP A 532 22.67 21.80 7.45
CA TRP A 532 23.18 20.68 6.65
C TRP A 532 24.12 21.14 5.52
N GLN A 533 23.80 22.27 4.87
CA GLN A 533 24.67 22.86 3.84
C GLN A 533 26.03 23.30 4.37
N HIS A 534 26.10 23.81 5.61
CA HIS A 534 27.36 24.18 6.25
C HIS A 534 28.10 22.99 6.88
N HIS A 535 27.42 21.84 7.05
CA HIS A 535 27.99 20.63 7.64
C HIS A 535 27.78 19.41 6.73
N PRO A 536 28.28 19.43 5.47
CA PRO A 536 28.06 18.33 4.51
C PRO A 536 28.67 17.00 5.00
N GLY A 537 29.65 17.03 5.90
CA GLY A 537 30.19 15.82 6.53
C GLY A 537 29.13 14.97 7.25
N LEU A 538 28.03 15.57 7.72
CA LEU A 538 26.95 14.83 8.37
C LEU A 538 26.20 13.90 7.40
N SER A 539 26.16 14.20 6.09
CA SER A 539 25.49 13.33 5.12
C SER A 539 26.25 12.03 4.83
N TYR A 540 27.55 11.97 5.16
CA TYR A 540 28.36 10.76 4.97
C TYR A 540 27.91 9.59 5.84
N LEU A 541 27.29 9.85 6.99
CA LEU A 541 26.74 8.81 7.86
C LEU A 541 25.61 8.03 7.17
N PHE A 542 24.94 8.65 6.20
CA PHE A 542 23.78 8.10 5.49
C PHE A 542 24.12 7.69 4.05
N SER A 543 25.37 7.86 3.61
CA SER A 543 25.77 7.63 2.22
C SER A 543 25.99 6.15 1.94
N GLY A 544 25.35 5.63 0.89
CA GLY A 544 25.58 4.29 0.38
C GLY A 544 26.76 4.22 -0.62
N LEU A 545 26.94 3.05 -1.24
CA LEU A 545 27.95 2.86 -2.31
C LEU A 545 27.64 3.65 -3.59
N PHE A 546 26.38 4.04 -3.79
CA PHE A 546 25.92 4.75 -4.98
C PHE A 546 26.05 6.26 -4.80
N ILE A 547 26.82 6.89 -5.69
CA ILE A 547 27.18 8.31 -5.70
C ILE A 547 26.35 9.03 -6.77
N GLY A 548 25.87 10.24 -6.46
CA GLY A 548 25.29 11.18 -7.43
C GLY A 548 23.84 11.57 -7.12
N PRO A 549 23.30 12.59 -7.82
CA PRO A 549 21.99 13.20 -7.52
C PRO A 549 20.79 12.26 -7.73
N THR A 550 21.00 11.13 -8.38
CA THR A 550 19.98 10.09 -8.59
C THR A 550 20.10 8.92 -7.61
N SER A 551 21.04 9.00 -6.67
CA SER A 551 21.14 8.06 -5.54
C SER A 551 19.94 8.21 -4.61
N GLN A 552 19.62 7.16 -3.85
CA GLN A 552 18.61 7.21 -2.78
C GLN A 552 19.10 7.98 -1.54
N ALA A 553 20.42 8.19 -1.43
CA ALA A 553 21.03 8.98 -0.38
C ALA A 553 22.11 9.90 -0.99
N PRO A 554 21.72 10.88 -1.83
CA PRO A 554 22.67 11.77 -2.46
C PRO A 554 23.33 12.63 -1.38
N ARG A 555 24.65 12.80 -1.48
CA ARG A 555 25.36 13.71 -0.57
C ARG A 555 24.99 15.15 -0.89
N VAL A 556 25.09 16.03 0.10
CA VAL A 556 24.71 17.45 -0.08
C VAL A 556 25.54 18.12 -1.17
N ASP A 557 26.80 17.69 -1.36
CA ASP A 557 27.69 18.14 -2.43
C ASP A 557 27.42 17.48 -3.81
N GLU A 558 26.59 16.45 -3.86
CA GLU A 558 26.14 15.77 -5.09
C GLU A 558 24.79 16.27 -5.61
N ALA A 559 24.07 17.05 -4.80
CA ALA A 559 22.80 17.66 -5.19
C ALA A 559 23.01 18.65 -6.35
N ARG A 560 22.09 18.65 -7.32
CA ARG A 560 22.12 19.57 -8.47
C ARG A 560 21.62 20.96 -8.12
#